data_AF-A0A6P0JZG7-F1
#
_entry.id   AF-A0A6P0JZG7-F1
#
_cell.length_a   1.000
_cell.length_b   1.000
_cell.length_c   1.000
_cell.angle_alpha   90.00
_cell.angle_beta   90.00
_cell.angle_gamma   90.00
#
_symmetry.space_group_name_H-M   'P 1'
#
loop_
_entity.id
_entity.type
_entity.pdbx_description
1 polymer ?
#
loop_
_entity_poly.entity_id
_entity_poly.type
_entity_poly.pdbx_seq_one_letter_code
_entity_poly.pdbx_strand_id
1 'polypeptide(L)'
;LVRWAEIEFGEQGVYILSGISGLADVDAVSLSLANAVQDDLAENVAMLGIWLAVSVNTIVKVALTRIIGYWKLTYWCGSILLSGLVAGFLVLLAV
;
A
#
# COMPACT_ATOMS: atom_id res chain seq x y z
N LEU A 1 -7.33 -13.22 3.38
CA LEU A 1 -7.76 -12.06 4.20
C LEU A 1 -8.51 -11.05 3.34
N VAL A 2 -7.98 -10.61 2.20
CA VAL A 2 -8.66 -9.68 1.27
C VAL A 2 -10.04 -10.17 0.86
N ARG A 3 -10.15 -11.41 0.36
CA ARG A 3 -11.43 -12.02 -0.01
C ARG A 3 -12.42 -12.16 1.16
N TRP A 4 -11.91 -12.41 2.37
CA TRP A 4 -12.77 -12.44 3.55
C TRP A 4 -13.31 -11.05 3.88
N ALA A 5 -12.48 -10.01 3.76
CA ALA A 5 -12.90 -8.62 3.97
C ALA A 5 -13.87 -8.13 2.88
N GLU A 6 -13.69 -8.57 1.64
CA GLU A 6 -14.61 -8.27 0.54
C GLU A 6 -15.98 -8.91 0.75
N ILE A 7 -16.05 -10.19 1.15
CA ILE A 7 -17.32 -10.88 1.37
C ILE A 7 -18.11 -10.26 2.53
N GLU A 8 -17.43 -9.90 3.63
CA GLU A 8 -18.09 -9.40 4.85
C GLU A 8 -18.34 -7.88 4.84
N PHE A 9 -17.48 -7.09 4.18
CA PHE A 9 -17.49 -5.62 4.24
C PHE A 9 -17.42 -4.94 2.87
N GLY A 10 -17.43 -5.69 1.77
CA GLY A 10 -17.33 -5.16 0.41
C GLY A 10 -15.99 -4.46 0.14
N GLU A 11 -16.00 -3.53 -0.81
CA GLU A 11 -14.81 -2.76 -1.23
C GLU A 11 -14.19 -1.94 -0.08
N GLN A 12 -15.01 -1.44 0.85
CA GLN A 12 -14.51 -0.68 2.00
C GLN A 12 -13.67 -1.54 2.94
N GLY A 13 -14.06 -2.81 3.13
CA GLY A 13 -13.27 -3.78 3.88
C GLY A 13 -11.90 -4.00 3.26
N VAL A 14 -11.84 -4.04 1.92
CA VAL A 14 -10.59 -4.19 1.18
C VAL A 14 -9.66 -2.99 1.40
N TYR A 15 -10.16 -1.75 1.36
CA TYR A 15 -9.34 -0.57 1.62
C TYR A 15 -8.83 -0.49 3.07
N ILE A 16 -9.68 -0.76 4.05
CA ILE A 16 -9.29 -0.74 5.47
C ILE A 16 -8.24 -1.82 5.74
N LEU A 17 -8.47 -3.04 5.26
CA LEU A 17 -7.51 -4.13 5.40
C LEU A 17 -6.18 -3.79 4.72
N SER A 18 -6.23 -3.23 3.51
CA SER A 18 -5.02 -2.83 2.78
C SER A 18 -4.21 -1.79 3.55
N GLY A 19 -4.87 -0.82 4.17
CA GLY A 19 -4.22 0.19 5.01
C GLY A 19 -3.57 -0.41 6.24
N ILE A 20 -4.29 -1.28 6.96
CA ILE A 20 -3.79 -1.92 8.19
C ILE A 20 -2.62 -2.86 7.85
N SER A 21 -2.76 -3.70 6.83
CA SER A 21 -1.71 -4.62 6.41
C SER A 21 -0.50 -3.89 5.84
N GLY A 22 -0.70 -2.74 5.19
CA GLY A 22 0.37 -1.85 4.74
C GLY A 22 1.26 -1.31 5.87
N LEU A 23 0.79 -1.33 7.12
CA LEU A 23 1.64 -1.01 8.29
C LEU A 23 2.70 -2.10 8.56
N ALA A 24 2.42 -3.34 8.19
CA ALA A 24 3.21 -4.52 8.56
C ALA A 24 3.93 -5.16 7.36
N ASP A 25 3.19 -5.56 6.34
CA ASP A 25 3.73 -6.24 5.16
C ASP A 25 2.87 -5.94 3.92
N VAL A 26 3.41 -5.10 3.04
CA VAL A 26 2.75 -4.72 1.80
C VAL A 26 2.80 -5.82 0.74
N ASP A 27 3.79 -6.72 0.79
CA ASP A 27 4.01 -7.71 -0.26
C ASP A 27 2.93 -8.80 -0.19
N ALA A 28 2.63 -9.26 1.03
CA ALA A 28 1.56 -10.23 1.27
C ALA A 28 0.18 -9.72 0.85
N VAL A 29 -0.14 -8.45 1.14
CA VAL A 29 -1.42 -7.86 0.71
C VAL A 29 -1.45 -7.55 -0.78
N SER A 30 -0.35 -7.11 -1.38
CA SER A 30 -0.31 -6.86 -2.82
C SER A 30 -0.52 -8.13 -3.62
N LEU A 31 0.12 -9.23 -3.21
CA LEU A 31 -0.10 -10.53 -3.82
C LEU A 31 -1.52 -11.04 -3.58
N SER A 32 -2.09 -10.81 -2.39
CA SER A 32 -3.47 -11.20 -2.10
C SER A 32 -4.50 -10.41 -2.91
N LEU A 33 -4.26 -9.12 -3.19
CA LEU A 33 -5.11 -8.28 -4.03
C LEU A 33 -4.98 -8.67 -5.50
N ALA A 34 -3.75 -8.88 -5.98
CA ALA A 34 -3.50 -9.31 -7.36
C ALA A 34 -4.13 -10.68 -7.67
N ASN A 35 -4.13 -11.60 -6.69
CA ASN A 35 -4.87 -12.87 -6.83
C ASN A 35 -6.38 -12.68 -6.75
N ALA A 36 -6.88 -11.76 -5.91
CA ALA A 36 -8.31 -11.51 -5.80
C ALA A 36 -8.93 -10.98 -7.11
N VAL A 37 -8.17 -10.23 -7.93
CA VAL A 37 -8.65 -9.78 -9.26
C VAL A 37 -8.94 -10.96 -10.20
N GLN A 38 -8.19 -12.07 -10.09
CA GLN A 38 -8.47 -13.28 -10.87
C GLN A 38 -9.74 -14.02 -10.39
N ASP A 39 -10.17 -13.73 -9.17
CA ASP A 39 -11.31 -14.33 -8.45
C ASP A 39 -12.51 -13.35 -8.37
N ASP A 40 -12.68 -12.48 -9.37
CA ASP A 40 -13.84 -11.57 -9.57
C ASP A 40 -13.80 -10.25 -8.77
N LEU A 41 -12.69 -9.90 -8.11
CA LEU A 41 -12.51 -8.57 -7.51
C LEU A 41 -12.27 -7.52 -8.62
N ALA A 42 -12.94 -6.38 -8.52
CA ALA A 42 -12.73 -5.26 -9.43
C ALA A 42 -11.26 -4.79 -9.44
N GLU A 43 -10.66 -4.72 -10.62
CA GLU A 43 -9.25 -4.35 -10.81
C GLU A 43 -8.93 -2.97 -10.20
N ASN A 44 -9.85 -2.00 -10.32
CA ASN A 44 -9.71 -0.68 -9.71
C ASN A 44 -9.60 -0.73 -8.18
N VAL A 45 -10.36 -1.60 -7.52
CA VAL A 45 -10.34 -1.75 -6.05
C VAL A 45 -9.00 -2.34 -5.62
N ALA A 46 -8.51 -3.33 -6.36
CA ALA A 46 -7.19 -3.92 -6.11
C ALA A 46 -6.06 -2.90 -6.31
N MET A 47 -6.07 -2.15 -7.41
CA MET A 47 -5.08 -1.10 -7.68
C MET A 47 -5.04 -0.05 -6.57
N LEU A 48 -6.20 0.49 -6.19
CA LEU A 48 -6.30 1.49 -5.11
C LEU A 48 -5.88 0.90 -3.75
N GLY A 49 -6.27 -0.36 -3.47
CA GLY A 49 -5.86 -1.07 -2.25
C GLY A 49 -4.35 -1.23 -2.15
N ILE A 50 -3.69 -1.66 -3.24
CA ILE A 50 -2.23 -1.80 -3.30
C ILE A 50 -1.56 -0.43 -3.11
N TRP A 51 -2.04 0.59 -3.83
CA TRP A 51 -1.48 1.94 -3.72
C TRP A 51 -1.59 2.50 -2.30
N LEU A 52 -2.72 2.27 -1.64
CA LEU A 52 -2.95 2.67 -0.26
C LEU A 52 -2.03 1.91 0.71
N ALA A 53 -1.87 0.59 0.54
CA ALA A 53 -0.96 -0.21 1.36
C ALA A 53 0.51 0.26 1.21
N VAL A 54 0.96 0.54 -0.01
CA VAL A 54 2.31 1.07 -0.31
C VAL A 54 2.52 2.46 0.30
N SER A 55 1.49 3.32 0.23
CA SER A 55 1.52 4.66 0.81
C SER A 55 1.71 4.60 2.32
N VAL A 56 0.92 3.77 3.01
CA VAL A 56 1.01 3.59 4.46
C VAL A 56 2.39 3.05 4.87
N ASN A 57 2.88 2.00 4.18
CA ASN A 57 4.21 1.43 4.44
C ASN A 57 5.33 2.47 4.28
N THR A 58 5.23 3.31 3.26
CA THR A 58 6.21 4.37 2.99
C THR A 58 6.22 5.40 4.11
N ILE A 59 5.04 5.87 4.53
CA ILE A 59 4.90 6.82 5.64
C ILE A 59 5.48 6.23 6.93
N VAL A 60 5.16 4.97 7.24
CA VAL A 60 5.68 4.28 8.42
C VAL A 60 7.20 4.15 8.36
N LYS A 61 7.77 3.72 7.23
CA LYS A 61 9.24 3.60 7.08
C LYS A 61 9.94 4.95 7.22
N VAL A 62 9.38 6.02 6.65
CA VAL A 62 9.91 7.37 6.84
C VAL A 62 9.84 7.79 8.31
N ALA A 63 8.73 7.53 9.00
CA ALA A 63 8.59 7.80 10.43
C ALA A 63 9.60 7.00 11.27
N LEU A 64 9.78 5.70 10.99
CA LEU A 64 10.75 4.84 11.67
C LEU A 64 12.18 5.33 11.48
N THR A 65 12.57 5.70 10.25
CA THR A 65 13.91 6.27 9.99
C THR A 65 14.14 7.59 10.71
N ARG A 66 13.08 8.35 11.00
CA ARG A 66 13.16 9.60 11.78
C ARG A 66 13.24 9.38 13.29
N ILE A 67 12.56 8.36 13.81
CA ILE A 67 12.51 8.05 15.26
C ILE A 67 13.76 7.28 15.69
N ILE A 68 14.17 6.28 14.90
CA ILE A 68 15.26 5.35 15.25
C ILE A 68 16.59 5.80 14.63
N GLY A 69 16.55 6.45 13.47
CA GLY A 69 17.73 6.83 12.70
C GLY A 69 18.23 8.25 12.92
N TYR A 70 19.34 8.57 12.27
CA TYR A 70 19.86 9.95 12.19
C TYR A 70 19.15 10.73 11.10
N TRP A 71 19.09 12.06 11.26
CA TRP A 71 18.46 12.97 10.30
C TRP A 71 18.88 12.71 8.85
N LYS A 72 20.18 12.47 8.62
CA LYS A 72 20.74 12.20 7.30
C LYS A 72 20.14 10.93 6.67
N LEU A 73 19.90 9.87 7.46
CA LEU A 73 19.26 8.64 7.00
C LEU A 73 17.82 8.89 6.56
N THR A 74 17.07 9.68 7.33
CA THR A 74 15.70 10.07 6.99
C THR A 74 15.62 10.78 5.64
N TYR A 75 16.56 11.69 5.33
CA TYR A 75 16.57 12.38 4.04
C TYR A 75 16.88 11.44 2.87
N TRP A 76 17.91 10.60 2.99
CA TRP A 76 18.28 9.68 1.91
C TRP A 76 17.21 8.62 1.67
N CYS A 77 16.77 7.92 2.72
CA CYS A 77 15.74 6.90 2.58
C CYS A 77 14.38 7.51 2.21
N GLY A 78 14.00 8.63 2.84
CA GLY A 78 12.73 9.27 2.59
C GLY A 78 12.62 9.83 1.18
N SER A 79 13.67 10.44 0.63
CA SER A 79 13.64 10.95 -0.75
C SER A 79 13.46 9.83 -1.77
N ILE A 80 14.18 8.71 -1.63
CA ILE A 80 14.03 7.56 -2.53
C ILE A 80 12.62 6.96 -2.42
N LEU A 81 12.12 6.71 -1.21
CA LEU A 81 10.80 6.13 -1.00
C LEU A 81 9.67 7.04 -1.51
N LEU A 82 9.75 8.35 -1.22
CA LEU A 82 8.77 9.32 -1.71
C LEU A 82 8.82 9.46 -3.24
N SER A 83 10.00 9.38 -3.85
CA SER A 83 10.11 9.44 -5.31
C SER A 83 9.41 8.25 -5.99
N GLY A 84 9.54 7.06 -5.43
CA GLY A 84 8.82 5.88 -5.90
C GLY A 84 7.31 6.00 -5.70
N LEU A 85 6.87 6.54 -4.56
CA LEU A 85 5.45 6.76 -4.28
C LEU A 85 4.82 7.76 -5.27
N VAL A 86 5.51 8.86 -5.56
CA VAL A 86 5.08 9.85 -6.55
C VAL A 86 5.02 9.23 -7.95
N ALA A 87 6.04 8.46 -8.34
CA ALA A 87 6.02 7.76 -9.63
C ALA A 87 4.83 6.80 -9.73
N GLY A 88 4.56 6.01 -8.69
CA GLY A 88 3.40 5.11 -8.65
C GLY A 88 2.07 5.85 -8.73
N PHE A 89 1.93 7.00 -8.06
CA PHE A 89 0.75 7.84 -8.15
C PHE A 89 0.54 8.43 -9.56
N LEU A 90 1.62 8.87 -10.21
CA LEU A 90 1.55 9.37 -11.59
C LEU A 90 1.11 8.29 -12.57
N VAL A 91 1.59 7.05 -12.40
CA VAL A 91 1.13 5.90 -13.21
C VAL A 91 -0.34 5.63 -12.97
N LEU A 92 -0.81 5.68 -11.72
CA LEU A 92 -2.21 5.46 -11.37
C LEU A 92 -3.13 6.50 -12.03
N LEU A 93 -2.70 7.76 -12.14
CA LEU A 93 -3.45 8.81 -12.85
C LEU A 93 -3.45 8.66 -14.37
N ALA A 94 -2.51 7.89 -14.93
CA ALA A 94 -2.38 7.70 -16.37
C ALA A 94 -3.25 6.56 -16.92
N VAL A 95 -3.80 5.72 -16.03
CA VAL A 95 -4.69 4.58 -16.32
C VAL A 95 -6.14 5.03 -16.20
#